data_AF-A0A3S1ZJC7-F1
#
_entry.id   AF-A0A3S1ZJC7-F1
#
_cell.length_a   1.000
_cell.length_b   1.000
_cell.length_c   1.000
_cell.angle_alpha   90.00
_cell.angle_beta   90.00
_cell.angle_gamma   90.00
#
_symmetry.space_group_name_H-M   'P 1'
#
loop_
_entity.id
_entity.type
_entity.pdbx_description
1 polymer ?
#
loop_
_entity_poly.entity_id
_entity_poly.type
_entity_poly.pdbx_seq_one_letter_code
_entity_poly.pdbx_strand_id
1 'polypeptide(L)'
;LQHWQGGDGTWNTTNEKWLNQGGDTLVSWAGNHAVFKNEPGGFDGGTIAVEGAQSFKGLQFVDSGYRLEGSGTLAIDGSDSADGNAEIRVLAGTAATIATTITGAGGVSKTQGGTLVLEGSNSYQGGTRLLGGTISVSSDANLGAASGALTFDGGTLRNTAAFATARNVTLDAGGGTFQTDADLTANGVISGTGALTKTGAGGLVLSSANSYAGGTTVSAGFITAATTG
;
A
#
# COMPACT_ATOMS: atom_id res chain seq x y z
N LEU A 1 -15.93 7.49 10.58
CA LEU A 1 -15.49 7.87 9.23
C LEU A 1 -15.48 9.39 9.14
N GLN A 2 -14.43 9.97 8.56
CA GLN A 2 -14.35 11.41 8.29
C GLN A 2 -13.92 11.65 6.84
N HIS A 3 -14.59 12.56 6.16
CA HIS A 3 -14.39 12.89 4.74
C HIS A 3 -13.55 14.16 4.61
N TRP A 4 -12.50 14.13 3.79
CA TRP A 4 -11.70 15.31 3.48
C TRP A 4 -12.48 16.30 2.62
N GLN A 5 -12.38 17.61 2.90
CA GLN A 5 -13.10 18.67 2.16
C GLN A 5 -12.18 19.72 1.52
N GLY A 6 -10.89 19.41 1.35
CA GLY A 6 -9.88 20.43 1.04
C GLY A 6 -9.43 20.54 -0.40
N GLY A 7 -9.61 19.53 -1.26
CA GLY A 7 -8.69 19.40 -2.41
C GLY A 7 -7.26 19.46 -1.90
N ASP A 8 -6.48 20.46 -2.31
CA ASP A 8 -5.21 20.83 -1.68
C ASP A 8 -5.39 21.38 -0.26
N GLY A 9 -4.57 20.95 0.69
CA GLY A 9 -4.60 21.54 2.03
C GLY A 9 -3.70 20.86 3.03
N THR A 10 -3.79 21.29 4.28
CA THR A 10 -3.01 20.71 5.38
C THR A 10 -3.86 19.72 6.15
N TRP A 11 -3.35 18.55 6.49
CA TRP A 11 -3.93 17.65 7.48
C TRP A 11 -3.10 17.74 8.77
N ASN A 12 -3.66 18.39 9.79
CA ASN A 12 -3.09 18.44 11.12
C ASN A 12 -4.21 18.31 12.19
N THR A 13 -3.85 18.40 13.46
CA THR A 13 -4.79 18.23 14.59
C THR A 13 -5.62 19.48 14.91
N THR A 14 -5.29 20.64 14.31
CA THR A 14 -5.87 21.93 14.70
C THR A 14 -6.78 22.52 13.62
N ASN A 15 -6.63 22.14 12.36
CA ASN A 15 -7.50 22.62 11.31
C ASN A 15 -8.85 21.90 11.28
N GLU A 16 -9.84 22.57 10.70
CA GLU A 16 -11.17 22.02 10.43
C GLU A 16 -11.32 21.82 8.92
N LYS A 17 -10.95 20.63 8.45
CA LYS A 17 -10.99 20.23 7.03
C LYS A 17 -11.72 18.92 6.78
N TRP A 18 -12.36 18.37 7.81
CA TRP A 18 -13.02 17.08 7.77
C TRP A 18 -14.53 17.22 7.99
N LEU A 19 -15.34 16.39 7.34
CA LEU A 19 -16.74 16.19 7.71
C LEU A 19 -16.91 14.82 8.36
N ASN A 20 -17.67 14.74 9.45
CA ASN A 20 -18.15 13.45 9.93
C ASN A 20 -19.16 12.85 8.94
N GLN A 21 -19.30 11.53 8.93
CA GLN A 21 -20.28 10.86 8.08
C GLN A 21 -21.70 11.42 8.33
N GLY A 22 -22.33 11.93 7.26
CA GLY A 22 -23.67 12.54 7.34
C GLY A 22 -23.72 13.90 8.05
N GLY A 23 -22.57 14.50 8.36
CA GLY A 23 -22.48 15.84 8.92
C GLY A 23 -22.17 16.89 7.86
N ASP A 24 -22.63 18.12 8.12
CA ASP A 24 -22.42 19.29 7.24
C ASP A 24 -21.47 20.34 7.84
N THR A 25 -20.94 20.09 9.05
CA THR A 25 -20.03 20.99 9.75
C THR A 25 -18.61 20.46 9.73
N LEU A 26 -17.66 21.32 9.34
CA LEU A 26 -16.23 20.98 9.36
C LEU A 26 -15.76 20.75 10.80
N VAL A 27 -14.91 19.74 10.97
CA VAL A 27 -14.33 19.31 12.24
C VAL A 27 -12.85 19.01 12.07
N SER A 28 -12.14 18.95 13.18
CA SER A 28 -10.76 18.47 13.23
C SER A 28 -10.66 16.95 13.04
N TRP A 29 -9.47 16.50 12.63
CA TRP A 29 -9.18 15.09 12.52
C TRP A 29 -9.26 14.39 13.90
N ALA A 30 -9.93 13.25 13.96
CA ALA A 30 -10.19 12.52 15.20
C ALA A 30 -9.54 11.12 15.24
N GLY A 31 -8.56 10.84 14.38
CA GLY A 31 -7.81 9.57 14.41
C GLY A 31 -8.59 8.35 13.89
N ASN A 32 -9.61 8.56 13.06
CA ASN A 32 -10.51 7.49 12.61
C ASN A 32 -10.15 6.97 11.21
N HIS A 33 -11.15 6.51 10.46
CA HIS A 33 -11.06 6.21 9.04
C HIS A 33 -11.21 7.49 8.20
N ALA A 34 -10.23 7.78 7.34
CA ALA A 34 -10.24 8.92 6.43
C ALA A 34 -10.79 8.51 5.06
N VAL A 35 -11.64 9.35 4.46
CA VAL A 35 -12.18 9.16 3.11
C VAL A 35 -11.82 10.36 2.25
N PHE A 36 -11.19 10.10 1.11
CA PHE A 36 -10.82 11.06 0.08
C PHE A 36 -11.69 10.80 -1.14
N LYS A 37 -12.60 11.73 -1.45
CA LYS A 37 -13.55 11.65 -2.56
C LYS A 37 -13.80 13.04 -3.13
N ASN A 38 -14.02 13.12 -4.42
CA ASN A 38 -14.39 14.36 -5.08
C ASN A 38 -15.81 14.73 -4.64
N GLU A 39 -16.02 16.01 -4.31
CA GLU A 39 -17.35 16.53 -4.01
C GLU A 39 -17.93 17.23 -5.24
N PRO A 40 -19.25 17.18 -5.47
CA PRO A 40 -19.88 17.93 -6.54
C PRO A 40 -19.57 19.43 -6.42
N GLY A 41 -18.83 19.98 -7.39
CA GLY A 41 -18.62 21.42 -7.51
C GLY A 41 -17.24 21.99 -7.14
N GLY A 42 -16.14 21.21 -7.08
CA GLY A 42 -14.85 21.91 -7.20
C GLY A 42 -13.50 21.22 -6.98
N PHE A 43 -13.41 19.97 -6.53
CA PHE A 43 -12.07 19.39 -6.26
C PHE A 43 -11.95 17.99 -6.85
N ASP A 44 -11.06 17.84 -7.83
CA ASP A 44 -10.68 16.57 -8.45
C ASP A 44 -9.31 16.13 -7.92
N GLY A 45 -9.30 15.43 -6.78
CA GLY A 45 -8.08 15.10 -6.06
C GLY A 45 -7.48 16.28 -5.29
N GLY A 46 -6.18 16.20 -4.99
CA GLY A 46 -5.45 17.24 -4.27
C GLY A 46 -4.23 16.73 -3.51
N THR A 47 -3.30 17.64 -3.27
CA THR A 47 -2.10 17.43 -2.46
C THR A 47 -2.36 17.86 -1.02
N ILE A 48 -2.31 16.89 -0.12
CA ILE A 48 -2.62 17.06 1.29
C ILE A 48 -1.32 16.98 2.09
N ALA A 49 -0.88 18.11 2.62
CA ALA A 49 0.28 18.24 3.49
C ALA A 49 -0.06 17.74 4.90
N VAL A 50 0.33 16.51 5.21
CA VAL A 50 0.30 15.92 6.55
C VAL A 50 1.37 16.58 7.42
N GLU A 51 0.95 17.18 8.53
CA GLU A 51 1.83 17.79 9.52
C GLU A 51 1.67 17.10 10.88
N GLY A 52 2.77 16.94 11.60
CA GLY A 52 2.78 16.19 12.86
C GLY A 52 2.43 14.71 12.68
N ALA A 53 2.19 14.00 13.78
CA ALA A 53 1.75 12.62 13.73
C ALA A 53 0.22 12.56 13.67
N GLN A 54 -0.33 12.01 12.58
CA GLN A 54 -1.75 11.78 12.41
C GLN A 54 -2.03 10.28 12.53
N SER A 55 -2.74 9.86 13.58
CA SER A 55 -3.19 8.47 13.68
C SER A 55 -4.29 8.18 12.67
N PHE A 56 -4.35 6.96 12.14
CA PHE A 56 -5.45 6.54 11.27
C PHE A 56 -5.76 5.05 11.45
N LYS A 57 -7.04 4.71 11.36
CA LYS A 57 -7.54 3.33 11.41
C LYS A 57 -7.70 2.71 10.03
N GLY A 58 -7.94 3.56 9.04
CA GLY A 58 -7.95 3.18 7.63
C GLY A 58 -8.03 4.41 6.74
N LEU A 59 -7.64 4.23 5.47
CA LEU A 59 -7.71 5.26 4.44
C LEU A 59 -8.52 4.73 3.27
N GLN A 60 -9.43 5.54 2.73
CA GLN A 60 -10.21 5.21 1.55
C GLN A 60 -10.09 6.29 0.50
N PHE A 61 -9.66 5.90 -0.70
CA PHE A 61 -9.58 6.74 -1.88
C PHE A 61 -10.66 6.33 -2.87
N VAL A 62 -11.66 7.20 -3.01
CA VAL A 62 -12.82 7.00 -3.89
C VAL A 62 -12.51 7.44 -5.31
N ASP A 63 -11.78 8.54 -5.44
CA ASP A 63 -11.42 9.15 -6.71
C ASP A 63 -9.90 9.24 -6.86
N SER A 64 -9.44 9.46 -8.08
CA SER A 64 -8.01 9.64 -8.39
C SER A 64 -7.51 11.04 -8.01
N GLY A 65 -6.19 11.19 -7.96
CA GLY A 65 -5.54 12.51 -7.87
C GLY A 65 -5.22 12.96 -6.45
N TYR A 66 -5.51 12.13 -5.44
CA TYR A 66 -5.09 12.39 -4.07
C TYR A 66 -3.63 12.02 -3.83
N ARG A 67 -2.89 12.96 -3.26
CA ARG A 67 -1.51 12.79 -2.81
C ARG A 67 -1.40 13.20 -1.34
N LEU A 68 -0.99 12.29 -0.47
CA LEU A 68 -0.62 12.61 0.91
C LEU A 68 0.89 12.83 0.96
N GLU A 69 1.34 14.00 1.38
CA GLU A 69 2.77 14.33 1.55
C GLU A 69 2.99 15.21 2.76
N GLY A 70 4.17 15.82 2.94
CA GLY A 70 4.45 16.75 4.03
C GLY A 70 5.45 16.23 5.06
N SER A 71 5.70 17.05 6.08
CA SER A 71 6.74 16.82 7.11
C SER A 71 6.28 15.91 8.26
N GLY A 72 5.00 15.57 8.30
CA GLY A 72 4.40 14.72 9.31
C GLY A 72 4.57 13.21 9.06
N THR A 73 3.79 12.43 9.80
CA THR A 73 3.70 10.98 9.67
C THR A 73 2.27 10.51 9.77
N LEU A 74 1.96 9.40 9.10
CA LEU A 74 0.71 8.67 9.26
C LEU A 74 0.97 7.49 10.21
N ALA A 75 0.40 7.51 11.41
CA ALA A 75 0.59 6.47 12.42
C ALA A 75 -0.57 5.46 12.38
N ILE A 76 -0.26 4.19 12.12
CA ILE A 76 -1.26 3.12 12.10
C ILE A 76 -1.85 2.92 13.49
N ASP A 77 -3.17 3.06 13.59
CA ASP A 77 -4.00 2.56 14.67
C ASP A 77 -4.77 1.33 14.17
N GLY A 78 -4.17 0.16 14.35
CA GLY A 78 -4.76 -1.12 13.93
C GLY A 78 -5.86 -1.66 14.83
N SER A 79 -6.42 -0.86 15.76
CA SER A 79 -7.37 -1.33 16.78
C SER A 79 -8.68 -1.89 16.21
N ASP A 80 -9.02 -1.58 14.96
CA ASP A 80 -10.22 -2.07 14.28
C ASP A 80 -9.99 -3.40 13.53
N SER A 81 -8.76 -3.95 13.53
CA SER A 81 -8.43 -5.21 12.88
C SER A 81 -7.74 -6.20 13.82
N ALA A 82 -8.09 -7.49 13.71
CA ALA A 82 -7.51 -8.55 14.53
C ALA A 82 -6.01 -8.79 14.27
N ASP A 83 -5.53 -8.46 13.06
CA ASP A 83 -4.12 -8.54 12.70
C ASP A 83 -3.33 -7.25 13.05
N GLY A 84 -4.01 -6.24 13.59
CA GLY A 84 -3.40 -4.94 13.90
C GLY A 84 -3.06 -4.11 12.68
N ASN A 85 -3.54 -4.45 11.48
CA ASN A 85 -3.29 -3.67 10.27
C ASN A 85 -4.36 -2.60 10.04
N ALA A 86 -3.97 -1.48 9.41
CA ALA A 86 -4.91 -0.51 8.86
C ALA A 86 -5.26 -0.86 7.41
N GLU A 87 -6.54 -0.79 7.05
CA GLU A 87 -6.98 -0.94 5.66
C GLU A 87 -6.65 0.33 4.86
N ILE A 88 -6.00 0.16 3.71
CA ILE A 88 -5.92 1.21 2.68
C ILE A 88 -6.71 0.73 1.46
N ARG A 89 -7.85 1.37 1.23
CA ARG A 89 -8.79 1.06 0.17
C ARG A 89 -8.61 2.04 -0.99
N VAL A 90 -8.26 1.54 -2.17
CA VAL A 90 -8.24 2.36 -3.40
C VAL A 90 -9.20 1.72 -4.39
N LEU A 91 -10.28 2.43 -4.73
CA LEU A 91 -11.35 1.91 -5.57
C LEU A 91 -10.88 1.57 -7.00
N ALA A 92 -11.59 0.66 -7.66
CA ALA A 92 -11.21 0.19 -8.98
C ALA A 92 -11.20 1.35 -9.99
N GLY A 93 -10.18 1.38 -10.85
CA GLY A 93 -9.99 2.45 -11.84
C GLY A 93 -9.40 3.74 -11.27
N THR A 94 -9.07 3.79 -9.97
CA THR A 94 -8.46 4.97 -9.35
C THR A 94 -7.02 4.74 -8.89
N ALA A 95 -6.31 5.84 -8.67
CA ALA A 95 -4.96 5.84 -8.12
C ALA A 95 -4.78 6.94 -7.07
N ALA A 96 -4.06 6.61 -6.00
CA ALA A 96 -3.69 7.54 -4.94
C ALA A 96 -2.23 7.36 -4.54
N THR A 97 -1.59 8.46 -4.13
CA THR A 97 -0.20 8.46 -3.71
C THR A 97 -0.07 8.80 -2.24
N ILE A 98 0.77 8.05 -1.52
CA ILE A 98 1.20 8.37 -0.17
C ILE A 98 2.72 8.52 -0.18
N ALA A 99 3.18 9.76 -0.12
CA ALA A 99 4.57 10.15 0.04
C ALA A 99 4.95 10.44 1.50
N THR A 100 3.97 10.71 2.36
CA THR A 100 4.17 10.80 3.82
C THR A 100 4.61 9.43 4.38
N THR A 101 5.58 9.42 5.29
CA THR A 101 5.98 8.20 6.00
C THR A 101 4.84 7.63 6.84
N ILE A 102 4.55 6.35 6.63
CA ILE A 102 3.65 5.53 7.44
C ILE A 102 4.46 4.82 8.54
N THR A 103 3.97 4.90 9.77
CA THR A 103 4.62 4.37 10.98
C THR A 103 3.65 3.50 11.79
N GLY A 104 4.15 2.77 12.79
CA GLY A 104 3.32 2.05 13.77
C GLY A 104 3.75 0.59 13.98
N ALA A 105 3.18 -0.05 15.00
CA ALA A 105 3.40 -1.48 15.24
C ALA A 105 2.62 -2.37 14.26
N GLY A 106 1.47 -1.88 13.78
CA GLY A 106 0.63 -2.54 12.78
C GLY A 106 1.24 -2.57 11.38
N GLY A 107 0.50 -3.14 10.43
CA GLY A 107 0.84 -3.19 9.01
C GLY A 107 -0.20 -2.51 8.12
N VAL A 108 -0.02 -2.65 6.81
CA VAL A 108 -0.92 -2.10 5.78
C VAL A 108 -1.63 -3.24 5.07
N SER A 109 -2.97 -3.16 4.99
CA SER A 109 -3.78 -4.06 4.17
C SER A 109 -4.37 -3.31 2.98
N LYS A 110 -3.82 -3.51 1.78
CA LYS A 110 -4.31 -2.90 0.54
C LYS A 110 -5.46 -3.73 -0.04
N THR A 111 -6.62 -3.10 -0.22
CA THR A 111 -7.82 -3.72 -0.79
C THR A 111 -8.35 -2.96 -2.01
N GLN A 112 -9.35 -3.56 -2.68
CA GLN A 112 -10.01 -3.05 -3.89
C GLN A 112 -9.07 -2.90 -5.11
N GLY A 113 -9.65 -2.67 -6.29
CA GLY A 113 -8.97 -2.81 -7.57
C GLY A 113 -8.02 -1.68 -7.98
N GLY A 114 -7.94 -0.58 -7.23
CA GLY A 114 -7.14 0.59 -7.60
C GLY A 114 -5.65 0.47 -7.28
N THR A 115 -4.89 1.48 -7.68
CA THR A 115 -3.43 1.56 -7.47
C THR A 115 -3.09 2.46 -6.28
N LEU A 116 -2.39 1.92 -5.30
CA LEU A 116 -1.74 2.69 -4.24
C LEU A 116 -0.27 2.89 -4.60
N VAL A 117 0.17 4.13 -4.76
CA VAL A 117 1.59 4.46 -4.93
C VAL A 117 2.17 4.83 -3.57
N LEU A 118 3.18 4.09 -3.11
CA LEU A 118 3.90 4.39 -1.87
C LEU A 118 5.27 4.96 -2.22
N GLU A 119 5.50 6.22 -1.87
CA GLU A 119 6.77 6.92 -2.10
C GLU A 119 7.52 7.19 -0.78
N GLY A 120 6.80 7.23 0.34
CA GLY A 120 7.39 7.46 1.66
C GLY A 120 8.34 6.34 2.08
N SER A 121 9.37 6.69 2.84
CA SER A 121 10.19 5.70 3.56
C SER A 121 9.42 5.27 4.80
N ASN A 122 8.85 4.06 4.76
CA ASN A 122 7.87 3.59 5.73
C ASN A 122 8.54 2.74 6.82
N SER A 123 8.03 2.82 8.05
CA SER A 123 8.60 2.12 9.22
C SER A 123 7.58 1.27 10.00
N TYR A 124 6.38 1.07 9.46
CA TYR A 124 5.41 0.15 10.06
C TYR A 124 5.92 -1.29 10.11
N GLN A 125 5.55 -2.02 11.17
CA GLN A 125 6.19 -3.31 11.52
C GLN A 125 5.37 -4.55 11.14
N GLY A 126 4.05 -4.43 11.01
CA GLY A 126 3.13 -5.56 10.76
C GLY A 126 3.16 -6.14 9.34
N GLY A 127 4.04 -5.63 8.46
CA GLY A 127 4.14 -6.06 7.07
C GLY A 127 3.08 -5.43 6.15
N THR A 128 3.03 -5.93 4.91
CA THR A 128 2.13 -5.43 3.86
C THR A 128 1.31 -6.57 3.27
N ARG A 129 -0.01 -6.44 3.31
CA ARG A 129 -0.96 -7.39 2.71
C ARG A 129 -1.53 -6.80 1.41
N LEU A 130 -1.43 -7.55 0.32
CA LEU A 130 -1.90 -7.22 -1.03
C LEU A 130 -3.12 -8.09 -1.36
N LEU A 131 -4.29 -7.62 -0.94
CA LEU A 131 -5.57 -8.35 -1.05
C LEU A 131 -6.36 -7.96 -2.32
N GLY A 132 -5.85 -7.00 -3.09
CA GLY A 132 -6.46 -6.57 -4.35
C GLY A 132 -5.80 -5.33 -4.94
N GLY A 133 -5.96 -5.15 -6.24
CA GLY A 133 -5.37 -4.03 -6.99
C GLY A 133 -3.85 -4.05 -6.96
N THR A 134 -3.24 -2.87 -6.97
CA THR A 134 -1.79 -2.72 -7.10
C THR A 134 -1.21 -1.85 -5.97
N ILE A 135 -0.07 -2.26 -5.42
CA ILE A 135 0.85 -1.39 -4.70
C ILE A 135 2.03 -1.11 -5.63
N SER A 136 2.29 0.17 -5.96
CA SER A 136 3.43 0.59 -6.77
C SER A 136 4.50 1.22 -5.87
N VAL A 137 5.74 0.75 -6.00
CA VAL A 137 6.89 1.20 -5.20
C VAL A 137 8.15 1.35 -6.07
N SER A 138 9.08 2.18 -5.62
CA SER A 138 10.40 2.31 -6.25
C SER A 138 11.56 1.85 -5.36
N SER A 139 11.28 1.48 -4.11
CA SER A 139 12.28 1.01 -3.14
C SER A 139 11.66 0.03 -2.14
N ASP A 140 12.46 -0.90 -1.61
CA ASP A 140 12.04 -1.80 -0.53
C ASP A 140 11.62 -1.05 0.75
N ALA A 141 12.19 0.14 0.98
CA ALA A 141 11.84 1.01 2.11
C ALA A 141 10.41 1.57 2.01
N ASN A 142 9.76 1.51 0.83
CA ASN A 142 8.35 1.89 0.70
C ASN A 142 7.40 0.84 1.32
N LEU A 143 7.88 -0.36 1.63
CA LEU A 143 7.06 -1.49 2.10
C LEU A 143 7.08 -1.69 3.63
N GLY A 144 7.55 -0.69 4.38
CA GLY A 144 7.61 -0.73 5.86
C GLY A 144 8.98 -1.21 6.37
N ALA A 145 9.04 -1.65 7.63
CA ALA A 145 10.26 -2.22 8.21
C ALA A 145 10.69 -3.47 7.43
N ALA A 146 11.98 -3.64 7.13
CA ALA A 146 12.49 -4.74 6.29
C ALA A 146 12.19 -6.17 6.81
N SER A 147 11.89 -6.30 8.11
CA SER A 147 11.44 -7.56 8.73
C SER A 147 9.96 -7.86 8.50
N GLY A 148 9.17 -6.88 8.07
CA GLY A 148 7.75 -7.03 7.76
C GLY A 148 7.55 -7.85 6.48
N ALA A 149 6.79 -8.93 6.58
CA ALA A 149 6.51 -9.82 5.44
C ALA A 149 5.59 -9.16 4.40
N LEU A 150 5.57 -9.75 3.20
CA LEU A 150 4.55 -9.49 2.19
C LEU A 150 3.58 -10.68 2.14
N THR A 151 2.28 -10.41 2.14
CA THR A 151 1.25 -11.44 2.00
C THR A 151 0.34 -11.07 0.84
N PHE A 152 0.17 -11.98 -0.11
CA PHE A 152 -0.68 -11.78 -1.27
C PHE A 152 -1.91 -12.68 -1.18
N ASP A 153 -3.08 -12.12 -1.48
CA ASP A 153 -4.32 -12.87 -1.70
C ASP A 153 -5.05 -12.25 -2.91
N GLY A 154 -4.37 -12.25 -4.07
CA GLY A 154 -4.85 -11.74 -5.36
C GLY A 154 -4.26 -10.40 -5.82
N GLY A 155 -3.59 -9.64 -4.96
CA GLY A 155 -3.02 -8.33 -5.30
C GLY A 155 -1.76 -8.35 -6.17
N THR A 156 -1.29 -7.16 -6.56
CA THR A 156 -0.09 -6.94 -7.36
C THR A 156 0.91 -6.03 -6.64
N LEU A 157 2.18 -6.45 -6.56
CA LEU A 157 3.29 -5.56 -6.26
C LEU A 157 3.94 -5.13 -7.58
N ARG A 158 3.97 -3.83 -7.83
CA ARG A 158 4.66 -3.23 -8.97
C ARG A 158 5.92 -2.51 -8.50
N ASN A 159 7.08 -2.96 -8.94
CA ASN A 159 8.32 -2.19 -8.74
C ASN A 159 8.67 -1.39 -10.01
N THR A 160 8.82 -0.08 -9.85
CA THR A 160 9.14 0.85 -10.95
C THR A 160 10.62 1.19 -11.06
N ALA A 161 11.42 0.77 -10.08
CA ALA A 161 12.87 0.86 -10.09
C ALA A 161 13.47 -0.47 -9.61
N ALA A 162 14.72 -0.70 -9.96
CA ALA A 162 15.39 -1.95 -9.60
C ALA A 162 15.80 -1.92 -8.11
N PHE A 163 15.44 -2.97 -7.38
CA PHE A 163 15.87 -3.16 -5.99
C PHE A 163 15.87 -4.63 -5.59
N ALA A 164 16.42 -4.91 -4.42
CA ALA A 164 16.36 -6.21 -3.77
C ALA A 164 15.54 -6.13 -2.48
N THR A 165 14.85 -7.21 -2.14
CA THR A 165 14.09 -7.33 -0.88
C THR A 165 14.44 -8.64 -0.18
N ALA A 166 14.61 -8.59 1.14
CA ALA A 166 14.82 -9.77 1.98
C ALA A 166 13.53 -10.26 2.65
N ARG A 167 12.40 -9.61 2.37
CA ARG A 167 11.10 -9.94 2.97
C ARG A 167 10.65 -11.32 2.54
N ASN A 168 10.19 -12.11 3.50
CA ASN A 168 9.46 -13.33 3.18
C ASN A 168 8.13 -12.98 2.52
N VAL A 169 7.70 -13.83 1.60
CA VAL A 169 6.47 -13.66 0.84
C VAL A 169 5.58 -14.87 1.07
N THR A 170 4.32 -14.63 1.40
CA THR A 170 3.27 -15.66 1.44
C THR A 170 2.29 -15.39 0.31
N LEU A 171 2.06 -16.40 -0.53
CA LEU A 171 0.99 -16.45 -1.53
C LEU A 171 -0.17 -17.26 -0.94
N ASP A 172 -1.20 -16.59 -0.44
CA ASP A 172 -2.43 -17.23 0.01
C ASP A 172 -3.25 -17.72 -1.20
N ALA A 173 -4.43 -18.29 -0.97
CA ALA A 173 -5.20 -19.00 -2.00
C ALA A 173 -5.48 -18.17 -3.26
N GLY A 174 -5.65 -16.85 -3.15
CA GLY A 174 -5.81 -15.93 -4.27
C GLY A 174 -4.56 -15.72 -5.13
N GLY A 175 -3.40 -16.21 -4.69
CA GLY A 175 -2.11 -16.03 -5.36
C GLY A 175 -1.58 -14.61 -5.26
N GLY A 176 -0.57 -14.29 -6.07
CA GLY A 176 0.01 -12.95 -6.10
C GLY A 176 0.71 -12.64 -7.40
N THR A 177 0.73 -11.36 -7.75
CA THR A 177 1.43 -10.87 -8.95
C THR A 177 2.62 -10.00 -8.59
N PHE A 178 3.79 -10.32 -9.15
CA PHE A 178 4.91 -9.41 -9.25
C PHE A 178 4.92 -8.80 -10.65
N GLN A 179 4.67 -7.50 -10.73
CA GLN A 179 4.82 -6.71 -11.95
C GLN A 179 6.17 -5.98 -11.89
N THR A 180 7.15 -6.48 -12.63
CA THR A 180 8.50 -5.92 -12.62
C THR A 180 8.69 -4.97 -13.80
N ASP A 181 8.41 -3.69 -13.61
CA ASP A 181 8.71 -2.67 -14.62
C ASP A 181 10.22 -2.37 -14.67
N ALA A 182 10.95 -2.74 -13.62
CA ALA A 182 12.40 -2.86 -13.53
C ALA A 182 12.78 -4.17 -12.79
N ASP A 183 14.06 -4.56 -12.81
CA ASP A 183 14.49 -5.84 -12.19
C ASP A 183 14.24 -5.89 -10.68
N LEU A 184 13.71 -7.01 -10.19
CA LEU A 184 13.47 -7.26 -8.77
C LEU A 184 14.19 -8.51 -8.31
N THR A 185 14.99 -8.39 -7.25
CA THR A 185 15.60 -9.54 -6.58
C THR A 185 14.86 -9.85 -5.28
N ALA A 186 14.14 -10.97 -5.25
CA ALA A 186 13.48 -11.50 -4.06
C ALA A 186 14.42 -12.50 -3.36
N ASN A 187 15.04 -12.04 -2.26
CA ASN A 187 15.95 -12.85 -1.45
C ASN A 187 15.23 -13.67 -0.37
N GLY A 188 14.08 -13.21 0.11
CA GLY A 188 13.26 -13.95 1.07
C GLY A 188 12.60 -15.18 0.44
N VAL A 189 12.15 -16.11 1.29
CA VAL A 189 11.42 -17.30 0.82
C VAL A 189 10.04 -16.89 0.36
N ILE A 190 9.63 -17.35 -0.82
CA ILE A 190 8.24 -17.31 -1.29
C ILE A 190 7.58 -18.65 -0.95
N SER A 191 6.47 -18.62 -0.21
CA SER A 191 5.76 -19.79 0.29
C SER A 191 4.24 -19.62 0.15
N GLY A 192 3.46 -20.62 0.56
CA GLY A 192 1.98 -20.54 0.60
C GLY A 192 1.29 -21.51 -0.36
N THR A 193 -0.03 -21.38 -0.49
CA THR A 193 -0.85 -22.28 -1.32
C THR A 193 -1.15 -21.71 -2.71
N GLY A 194 -1.01 -20.39 -2.88
CA GLY A 194 -1.35 -19.66 -4.08
C GLY A 194 -0.34 -19.78 -5.22
N ALA A 195 -0.79 -19.34 -6.40
CA ALA A 195 0.04 -19.25 -7.60
C ALA A 195 0.85 -17.95 -7.64
N LEU A 196 2.05 -18.02 -8.22
CA LEU A 196 2.90 -16.88 -8.53
C LEU A 196 2.64 -16.43 -9.97
N THR A 197 2.32 -15.16 -10.17
CA THR A 197 2.25 -14.54 -11.51
C THR A 197 3.34 -13.48 -11.66
N LYS A 198 4.06 -13.54 -12.77
CA LYS A 198 5.10 -12.58 -13.16
C LYS A 198 4.67 -11.83 -14.41
N THR A 199 4.67 -10.51 -14.34
CA THR A 199 4.42 -9.58 -15.45
C THR A 199 5.50 -8.49 -15.48
N GLY A 200 5.40 -7.53 -16.40
CA GLY A 200 6.41 -6.49 -16.59
C GLY A 200 7.66 -7.00 -17.32
N ALA A 201 8.40 -6.09 -17.95
CA ALA A 201 9.53 -6.42 -18.82
C ALA A 201 10.81 -6.80 -18.06
N GLY A 202 10.98 -6.34 -16.82
CA GLY A 202 12.12 -6.65 -15.97
C GLY A 202 12.20 -8.13 -15.56
N GLY A 203 13.34 -8.53 -15.03
CA GLY A 203 13.57 -9.84 -14.43
C GLY A 203 13.06 -9.93 -13.00
N LEU A 204 12.57 -11.11 -12.60
CA LEU A 204 12.37 -11.47 -11.20
C LEU A 204 13.39 -12.55 -10.82
N VAL A 205 14.32 -12.21 -9.93
CA VAL A 205 15.30 -13.16 -9.39
C VAL A 205 14.76 -13.73 -8.09
N LEU A 206 14.68 -15.05 -8.01
CA LEU A 206 14.29 -15.79 -6.82
C LEU A 206 15.55 -16.43 -6.21
N SER A 207 16.05 -15.86 -5.12
CA SER A 207 17.34 -16.26 -4.54
C SER A 207 17.23 -17.32 -3.44
N SER A 208 16.02 -17.69 -3.04
CA SER A 208 15.75 -18.67 -1.98
C SER A 208 15.03 -19.91 -2.51
N ALA A 209 15.08 -21.00 -1.75
CA ALA A 209 14.31 -22.21 -2.04
C ALA A 209 12.82 -21.95 -1.73
N ASN A 210 12.06 -21.66 -2.78
CA ASN A 210 10.64 -21.31 -2.66
C ASN A 210 9.78 -22.57 -2.50
N SER A 211 8.71 -22.46 -1.71
CA SER A 211 7.86 -23.58 -1.28
C SER A 211 6.37 -23.35 -1.51
N TYR A 212 6.00 -22.37 -2.33
CA TYR A 212 4.59 -22.18 -2.69
C TYR A 212 4.06 -23.36 -3.52
N ALA A 213 2.84 -23.81 -3.21
CA ALA A 213 2.26 -25.00 -3.82
C ALA A 213 1.55 -24.73 -5.15
N GLY A 214 1.16 -23.47 -5.41
CA GLY A 214 0.53 -23.09 -6.67
C GLY A 214 1.49 -23.05 -7.86
N GLY A 215 0.94 -22.98 -9.06
CA GLY A 215 1.73 -22.86 -10.29
C GLY A 215 2.47 -21.51 -10.41
N THR A 216 3.40 -21.44 -11.36
CA THR A 216 4.04 -20.18 -11.77
C THR A 216 3.63 -19.82 -13.19
N THR A 217 3.14 -18.59 -13.38
CA THR A 217 2.82 -18.03 -14.69
C THR A 217 3.76 -16.87 -15.00
N VAL A 218 4.42 -16.90 -16.16
CA VAL A 218 5.25 -15.79 -16.66
C VAL A 218 4.59 -15.23 -17.91
N SER A 219 3.92 -14.09 -17.76
CA SER A 219 3.23 -13.42 -18.88
C SER A 219 4.12 -12.40 -19.60
N ALA A 220 5.17 -11.90 -18.93
CA ALA A 220 6.17 -11.01 -19.52
C ALA A 220 7.50 -11.04 -18.73
N GLY A 221 8.60 -10.72 -19.40
CA GLY A 221 9.95 -10.75 -18.84
C GLY A 221 10.43 -12.19 -18.59
N PHE A 222 11.19 -12.40 -17.52
CA PHE A 222 11.72 -13.71 -17.14
C PHE A 222 11.80 -13.87 -15.62
N ILE A 223 11.91 -15.12 -15.18
CA ILE A 223 12.25 -15.49 -13.80
C ILE A 223 13.60 -16.19 -13.82
N THR A 224 14.50 -15.82 -12.90
CA THR A 224 15.75 -16.53 -12.64
C THR A 224 15.68 -17.18 -11.26
N ALA A 225 15.79 -18.51 -11.20
CA ALA A 225 16.00 -19.21 -9.92
C ALA A 225 17.51 -19.28 -9.65
N ALA A 226 17.99 -18.60 -8.61
CA ALA A 226 19.41 -18.49 -8.30
C ALA A 226 19.90 -19.52 -7.26
N THR A 227 19.01 -20.40 -6.75
CA THR A 227 19.41 -21.50 -5.87
C THR A 227 19.90 -22.69 -6.66
N THR A 228 21.13 -23.14 -6.40
CA THR A 228 21.56 -24.49 -6.73
C THR A 228 20.84 -25.47 -5.82
N GLY A 229 20.06 -26.37 -6.39
CA GLY A 229 19.37 -27.44 -5.65
C GLY A 229 20.32 -28.45 -5.01
#